data_AF-A0A699TKG5-F1
#
_entry.id   AF-A0A699TKG5-F1
#
_cell.length_a   1.000
_cell.length_b   1.000
_cell.length_c   1.000
_cell.angle_alpha   90.00
_cell.angle_beta   90.00
_cell.angle_gamma   90.00
#
_symmetry.space_group_name_H-M   'P 1'
#
loop_
_entity.id
_entity.type
_entity.pdbx_description
1 polymer ?
#
loop_
_entity_poly.entity_id
_entity_poly.type
_entity_poly.pdbx_seq_one_letter_code
_entity_poly.pdbx_strand_id
1 'polypeptide(L)'
;STMVWDLDKEQLLSSIPLASDCSISALAASQVHGGQYAAGFVDGSVRLYDIRTPDGLVCVTRPHTRRGERVGGIERVVGIGFQPGLEPGK
;
A
#
# COMPACT_ATOMS: atom_id res chain seq x y z
N SER A 1 2.56 11.51 -2.01
CA SER A 1 2.48 11.05 -0.61
C SER A 1 1.12 10.40 -0.39
N THR A 2 0.94 9.72 0.74
CA THR A 2 -0.39 9.32 1.25
C THR A 2 -0.75 10.27 2.38
N MET A 3 -1.96 10.83 2.35
CA MET A 3 -2.44 11.73 3.40
C MET A 3 -3.26 10.95 4.43
N VAL A 4 -3.04 11.22 5.72
CA VAL A 4 -3.78 10.63 6.83
C VAL A 4 -4.61 11.71 7.50
N TRP A 5 -5.92 11.52 7.52
CA TRP A 5 -6.88 12.46 8.07
C TRP A 5 -7.52 11.88 9.33
N ASP A 6 -7.58 12.70 10.38
CA ASP A 6 -8.42 12.47 11.55
C ASP A 6 -9.79 13.07 11.25
N LEU A 7 -10.79 12.21 11.08
CA LEU A 7 -12.15 12.65 10.74
C LEU A 7 -12.91 13.19 11.95
N ASP A 8 -12.57 12.75 13.18
CA ASP A 8 -13.21 13.26 14.40
C ASP A 8 -12.79 14.70 14.69
N LYS A 9 -11.54 15.04 14.36
CA LYS A 9 -10.97 16.39 14.52
C LYS A 9 -10.96 17.20 13.22
N GLU A 10 -11.41 16.62 12.12
CA GLU A 10 -11.42 17.24 10.79
C GLU A 10 -10.05 17.81 10.37
N GLN A 11 -8.96 17.10 10.65
CA GLN A 11 -7.60 17.61 10.44
C GLN A 11 -6.69 16.62 9.71
N LEU A 12 -5.75 17.17 8.92
CA LEU A 12 -4.65 16.40 8.34
C LEU A 12 -3.63 16.09 9.44
N LEU A 13 -3.51 14.81 9.82
CA LEU A 13 -2.55 14.36 10.84
C LEU A 13 -1.14 14.25 10.28
N SER A 14 -1.00 13.68 9.08
CA SER A 14 0.30 13.43 8.48
C SER A 14 0.24 13.26 6.96
N SER A 15 1.39 13.46 6.32
CA SER A 15 1.63 13.19 4.91
C SER A 15 2.81 12.24 4.81
N ILE A 16 2.54 10.98 4.48
CA ILE A 16 3.54 9.92 4.42
C ILE A 16 4.20 9.96 3.04
N PRO A 17 5.52 10.15 2.93
CA PRO A 17 6.20 10.19 1.65
C PRO A 17 6.05 8.86 0.91
N LEU A 18 5.91 8.93 -0.41
CA LEU A 18 6.02 7.73 -1.22
C LEU A 18 7.51 7.40 -1.27
N ALA A 19 7.89 6.19 -0.86
CA ALA A 19 9.28 5.70 -0.97
C ALA A 19 9.74 5.50 -2.44
N SER A 20 9.05 6.09 -3.42
CA SER A 20 9.41 6.16 -4.84
C SER A 20 8.64 7.27 -5.55
N ASP A 21 9.10 7.62 -6.74
CA ASP A 21 8.43 8.58 -7.64
C ASP A 21 7.23 7.97 -8.40
N CYS A 22 6.94 6.67 -8.22
CA CYS A 22 5.80 6.01 -8.83
C CYS A 22 4.47 6.40 -8.14
N SER A 23 3.41 6.52 -8.93
CA SER A 23 2.06 6.86 -8.44
C SER A 23 1.33 5.65 -7.87
N ILE A 24 0.52 5.89 -6.83
CA ILE A 24 -0.42 4.91 -6.27
C ILE A 24 -1.57 4.71 -7.28
N SER A 25 -1.91 3.45 -7.55
CA SER A 25 -3.03 3.04 -8.42
C SER A 25 -4.14 2.28 -7.68
N ALA A 26 -3.86 1.75 -6.48
CA ALA A 26 -4.83 1.08 -5.63
C ALA A 26 -4.46 1.28 -4.14
N LEU A 27 -5.44 1.35 -3.24
CA LEU A 27 -5.21 1.58 -1.82
C LEU A 27 -6.20 0.78 -0.97
N ALA A 28 -5.74 0.21 0.13
CA ALA A 28 -6.59 -0.44 1.13
C ALA A 28 -6.07 -0.15 2.54
N ALA A 29 -6.94 0.25 3.46
CA ALA A 29 -6.63 0.35 4.88
C ALA A 29 -6.91 -0.99 5.56
N SER A 30 -6.08 -1.37 6.54
CA SER A 30 -6.34 -2.56 7.35
C SER A 30 -7.52 -2.32 8.28
N GLN A 31 -8.48 -3.25 8.29
CA GLN A 31 -9.63 -3.22 9.19
C GLN A 31 -9.31 -3.81 10.57
N VAL A 32 -8.19 -4.51 10.71
CA VAL A 32 -7.79 -5.22 11.94
C VAL A 32 -6.57 -4.60 12.63
N HIS A 33 -5.71 -3.91 11.88
CA HIS A 33 -4.51 -3.27 12.41
C HIS A 33 -4.57 -1.77 12.18
N GLY A 34 -5.05 -1.05 13.21
CA GLY A 34 -5.12 0.40 13.19
C GLY A 34 -3.76 1.03 12.88
N GLY A 35 -3.75 1.86 11.83
CA GLY A 35 -2.54 2.53 11.33
C GLY A 35 -1.79 1.81 10.21
N GLN A 36 -2.21 0.61 9.80
CA GLN A 36 -1.62 -0.07 8.63
C GLN A 36 -2.46 0.11 7.38
N TYR A 37 -1.80 0.30 6.24
CA TYR A 37 -2.44 0.30 4.93
C TYR A 37 -1.51 -0.28 3.86
N ALA A 38 -2.10 -0.84 2.81
CA ALA A 38 -1.39 -1.33 1.65
C ALA A 38 -1.68 -0.41 0.45
N ALA A 39 -0.64 -0.12 -0.33
CA ALA A 39 -0.73 0.65 -1.55
C ALA A 39 -0.15 -0.14 -2.72
N GLY A 40 -0.92 -0.22 -3.81
CA GLY A 40 -0.49 -0.73 -5.10
C GLY A 40 -0.05 0.43 -6.00
N PHE A 41 0.98 0.19 -6.81
CA PHE A 41 1.62 1.21 -7.63
C PHE A 41 1.54 0.91 -9.12
N VAL A 42 1.73 1.95 -9.94
CA VAL A 42 1.79 1.85 -11.41
C VAL A 42 2.94 0.97 -11.89
N ASP A 43 4.02 0.86 -11.11
CA ASP A 43 5.16 -0.02 -11.38
C ASP A 43 4.93 -1.49 -10.96
N GLY A 44 3.69 -1.86 -10.63
CA GLY A 44 3.32 -3.21 -10.20
C GLY A 44 3.80 -3.57 -8.79
N SER A 45 4.45 -2.65 -8.07
CA SER A 45 4.80 -2.88 -6.67
C SER A 45 3.59 -2.75 -5.75
N VAL A 46 3.61 -3.55 -4.70
CA VAL A 46 2.73 -3.46 -3.55
C VAL A 46 3.59 -3.10 -2.35
N ARG A 47 3.15 -2.13 -1.56
CA ARG A 47 3.90 -1.65 -0.40
C ARG A 47 3.00 -1.60 0.81
N LEU A 48 3.51 -2.10 1.92
CA LEU A 48 2.86 -2.03 3.22
C LEU A 48 3.41 -0.84 3.97
N TYR A 49 2.51 -0.07 4.58
CA TYR A 49 2.83 1.09 5.38
C TYR A 49 2.21 0.98 6.77
N ASP A 50 2.88 1.58 7.75
CA ASP A 50 2.42 1.78 9.13
C ASP A 50 2.65 3.24 9.52
N ILE A 51 1.56 4.00 9.71
CA ILE A 51 1.58 5.44 9.99
C ILE A 51 2.31 5.81 11.29
N ARG A 52 2.59 4.83 12.15
CA ARG A 52 3.26 5.02 13.44
C ARG A 52 4.79 4.96 13.33
N THR A 53 5.31 4.60 12.16
CA THR A 53 6.75 4.52 11.88
C THR A 53 7.24 5.83 11.23
N PRO A 54 8.51 6.25 11.45
CA PRO A 54 9.01 7.55 10.99
C PRO A 54 8.82 7.80 9.48
N ASP A 55 9.11 6.79 8.64
CA ASP A 55 9.00 6.88 7.18
C ASP A 55 7.71 6.25 6.63
N GLY A 56 6.90 5.68 7.51
CA GLY A 56 5.69 4.95 7.16
C GLY A 56 5.92 3.60 6.47
N LEU A 57 7.01 3.40 5.72
CA LEU A 57 7.22 2.19 4.91
C LEU A 57 7.62 0.99 5.76
N VAL A 58 6.87 -0.11 5.64
CA VAL A 58 7.18 -1.39 6.31
C VAL A 58 7.87 -2.35 5.35
N CYS A 59 7.29 -2.57 4.17
CA CYS A 59 7.88 -3.46 3.16
C CYS A 59 7.44 -3.11 1.73
N VAL A 60 8.24 -3.58 0.78
CA VAL A 60 7.97 -3.47 -0.67
C VAL A 60 8.04 -4.86 -1.27
N THR A 61 7.05 -5.21 -2.08
CA THR A 61 7.04 -6.46 -2.84
C THR A 61 6.55 -6.21 -4.27
N ARG A 62 6.87 -7.12 -5.19
CA ARG A 62 6.36 -7.14 -6.57
C ARG A 62 5.82 -8.53 -6.85
N PRO A 63 4.58 -8.84 -6.41
CA PRO A 63 4.03 -10.19 -6.49
C PRO A 63 3.79 -10.61 -7.96
N HIS A 64 3.38 -9.66 -8.80
CA HIS A 64 3.11 -9.89 -10.22
C HIS A 64 4.33 -9.50 -11.06
N THR A 65 5.35 -10.37 -11.07
CA THR A 65 6.39 -10.30 -12.10
C THR A 65 5.93 -11.13 -13.28
N ARG A 66 5.62 -10.48 -14.40
CA ARG A 66 5.21 -11.21 -15.61
C ARG A 66 6.37 -12.08 -16.09
N ARG A 67 6.29 -13.38 -15.83
CA ARG A 67 7.19 -14.39 -16.39
C ARG A 67 6.52 -14.97 -17.64
N GLY A 68 6.80 -14.38 -18.81
CA GLY A 68 6.41 -14.97 -20.11
C GLY A 68 5.73 -14.01 -21.09
N GLU A 69 6.41 -13.84 -22.24
CA GLU A 69 5.85 -13.60 -23.58
C GLU A 69 4.74 -12.54 -23.73
N ARG A 70 5.00 -11.29 -23.34
CA ARG A 70 4.87 -10.16 -24.28
C ARG A 70 5.96 -9.17 -23.91
N VAL A 71 6.70 -8.73 -24.92
CA VAL A 71 7.64 -7.62 -24.78
C VAL A 71 6.83 -6.36 -24.41
N GLY A 72 7.19 -5.74 -23.29
CA GLY A 72 6.82 -4.35 -22.98
C GLY A 72 5.53 -4.14 -22.20
N GLY A 73 5.53 -4.42 -20.90
CA GLY A 73 4.53 -3.84 -20.00
C GLY A 73 4.66 -4.31 -18.56
N ILE A 74 5.05 -3.39 -17.66
CA ILE A 74 4.79 -3.54 -16.23
C ILE A 74 3.28 -3.32 -16.05
N GLU A 75 2.59 -4.30 -15.47
CA GLU A 75 1.16 -4.16 -15.17
C GLU A 75 0.97 -3.48 -13.81
N ARG A 76 0.24 -2.36 -13.82
CA ARG A 76 -0.11 -1.64 -12.60
C ARG A 76 -0.97 -2.51 -11.69
N VAL A 77 -0.91 -2.26 -10.39
CA VAL A 77 -1.85 -2.87 -9.44
C VAL A 77 -3.23 -2.23 -9.64
N VAL A 78 -4.24 -3.03 -9.99
CA VAL A 78 -5.61 -2.56 -10.25
C VAL A 78 -6.55 -2.71 -9.05
N GLY A 79 -6.19 -3.54 -8.07
CA GLY A 79 -6.97 -3.78 -6.87
C GLY A 79 -6.11 -4.40 -5.78
N ILE A 80 -6.43 -4.11 -4.53
CA ILE A 80 -5.75 -4.65 -3.36
C ILE A 80 -6.73 -4.70 -2.18
N GLY A 81 -6.58 -5.70 -1.32
CA GLY A 81 -7.37 -5.85 -0.10
C GLY A 81 -6.61 -6.67 0.93
N PHE A 82 -6.92 -6.46 2.20
CA PHE A 82 -6.45 -7.33 3.27
C PHE A 82 -7.33 -8.58 3.30
N GLN A 83 -6.70 -9.76 3.40
CA GLN A 83 -7.43 -11.01 3.48
C GLN A 83 -8.27 -11.06 4.78
N PRO A 84 -9.58 -11.30 4.70
CA PRO A 84 -10.40 -11.49 5.88
C PRO A 84 -10.06 -12.82 6.57
N GLY A 85 -9.94 -12.79 7.91
CA GLY A 85 -9.89 -14.02 8.71
C GLY A 85 -8.54 -14.75 8.78
N LEU A 86 -7.41 -14.07 8.58
CA LEU A 86 -6.11 -14.65 8.91
C LEU A 86 -5.81 -14.38 10.40
N GLU A 87 -6.28 -15.26 11.28
CA GLU A 87 -5.81 -15.32 12.66
C GLU A 87 -4.29 -15.59 12.65
N PRO A 88 -3.46 -14.77 13.33
CA PRO A 88 -2.04 -15.03 13.40
C PRO A 88 -1.78 -16.25 14.31
N GLY A 89 -1.75 -17.46 13.74
CA GLY A 89 -1.33 -18.65 14.48
C GLY A 89 -1.93 -20.01 14.10
N LYS A 90 -2.32 -20.26 12.84
CA LYS A 90 -2.64 -21.63 12.41
C LYS A 90 -1.71 -22.12 11.30
#